data_AF-D3ZKI0-F1
#
_entry.id   AF-D3ZKI0-F1
#
_cell.length_a   1.000
_cell.length_b   1.000
_cell.length_c   1.000
_cell.angle_alpha   90.00
_cell.angle_beta   90.00
_cell.angle_gamma   90.00
#
_symmetry.space_group_name_H-M   'P 1'
#
loop_
_entity.id
_entity.type
_entity.pdbx_description
1 polymer ?
#
loop_
_entity_poly.entity_id
_entity_poly.type
_entity_poly.pdbx_seq_one_letter_code
_entity_poly.pdbx_strand_id
1 'polypeptide(L)'
;MSGCDVGSEGSLFRGYEQFAYDGQDYIALNEDLKTWTAADTAARITRSKWDQAGDADYYKAYLEGTCVEWLRRYLEHGKEALLGSDPPKAHVTLHPRPEGDVTLRCWALGFYPADITLTWQLNGEDLTEDMELVETRPAGDGTFQKWASVVHEGLPEPLTQRWEPSPSTNSSMVIIAVLVVLGAVAKVVVVAFIGAVVRSWRRNTGRKGQGRFPLNRDTSQTSDVSLPDCKGDSGV
;
A
#
# COMPACT_ATOMS: atom_id res chain seq x y z
N MET A 1 -3.86 -22.84 -2.83
CA MET A 1 -4.02 -21.38 -2.80
C MET A 1 -3.36 -20.81 -4.04
N SER A 2 -4.13 -20.12 -4.87
CA SER A 2 -3.66 -19.45 -6.09
C SER A 2 -4.07 -17.98 -6.00
N GLY A 3 -3.20 -17.04 -6.37
CA GLY A 3 -3.51 -15.61 -6.30
C GLY A 3 -2.29 -14.71 -6.47
N CYS A 4 -2.52 -13.40 -6.51
CA CYS A 4 -1.50 -12.38 -6.72
C CYS A 4 -1.71 -11.18 -5.78
N ASP A 5 -0.63 -10.72 -5.17
CA ASP A 5 -0.58 -9.41 -4.50
C ASP A 5 -0.19 -8.35 -5.52
N VAL A 6 -0.82 -7.18 -5.42
CA VAL A 6 -0.61 -6.04 -6.32
C VAL A 6 -0.22 -4.80 -5.50
N GLY A 7 0.88 -4.14 -5.89
CA GLY A 7 1.36 -2.93 -5.24
C GLY A 7 0.56 -1.68 -5.60
N SER A 8 0.89 -0.52 -4.99
CA SER A 8 0.23 0.78 -5.26
C SER A 8 0.21 1.16 -6.74
N GLU A 9 1.29 0.83 -7.46
CA GLU A 9 1.46 1.11 -8.90
C GLU A 9 0.68 0.12 -9.79
N GLY A 10 -0.13 -0.76 -9.21
CA GLY A 10 -0.90 -1.78 -9.90
C GLY A 10 -0.08 -2.95 -10.45
N SER A 11 1.24 -2.98 -10.31
CA SER A 11 2.11 -4.09 -10.73
C SER A 11 2.00 -5.28 -9.78
N LEU A 12 2.27 -6.49 -10.29
CA LEU A 12 2.47 -7.68 -9.45
C LEU A 12 3.56 -7.38 -8.41
N PHE A 13 3.23 -7.61 -7.13
CA PHE A 13 4.19 -7.60 -6.03
C PHE A 13 4.66 -9.02 -5.71
N ARG A 14 3.72 -9.98 -5.66
CA ARG A 14 3.99 -11.39 -5.38
C ARG A 14 2.93 -12.29 -6.01
N GLY A 15 3.36 -13.39 -6.62
CA GLY A 15 2.46 -14.46 -7.08
C GLY A 15 2.48 -15.64 -6.10
N TYR A 16 1.36 -16.36 -6.01
CA TYR A 16 1.23 -17.57 -5.21
C TYR A 16 0.58 -18.67 -6.04
N GLU A 17 1.18 -19.85 -6.04
CA GLU A 17 0.49 -21.08 -6.43
C GLU A 17 0.96 -22.22 -5.51
N GLN A 18 0.04 -22.81 -4.77
CA GLN A 18 0.35 -23.71 -3.65
C GLN A 18 -0.70 -24.81 -3.50
N PHE A 19 -0.26 -26.05 -3.38
CA PHE A 19 -1.12 -27.22 -3.24
C PHE A 19 -0.79 -27.96 -1.94
N ALA A 20 -1.84 -28.45 -1.30
CA ALA A 20 -1.79 -29.23 -0.07
C ALA A 20 -2.55 -30.56 -0.26
N TYR A 21 -2.17 -31.59 0.48
CA TYR A 21 -2.81 -32.89 0.49
C TYR A 21 -3.02 -33.34 1.96
N ASP A 22 -4.21 -33.83 2.29
CA ASP A 22 -4.64 -34.16 3.66
C ASP A 22 -4.31 -33.07 4.71
N GLY A 23 -4.40 -31.80 4.30
CA GLY A 23 -4.13 -30.62 5.14
C GLY A 23 -2.64 -30.27 5.34
N GLN A 24 -1.72 -30.97 4.68
CA GLN A 24 -0.27 -30.73 4.74
C GLN A 24 0.25 -30.20 3.40
N ASP A 25 1.32 -29.42 3.42
CA ASP A 25 1.97 -28.91 2.21
C ASP A 25 2.39 -30.05 1.27
N TYR A 26 2.14 -29.85 -0.04
CA TYR A 26 2.48 -30.83 -1.06
C TYR A 26 3.48 -30.25 -2.07
N ILE A 27 3.07 -29.25 -2.85
CA ILE A 27 3.95 -28.57 -3.82
C ILE A 27 3.57 -27.09 -3.97
N ALA A 28 4.56 -26.21 -4.07
CA ALA A 28 4.41 -24.76 -4.15
C ALA A 28 5.34 -24.15 -5.20
N LEU A 29 4.85 -23.16 -5.94
CA LEU A 29 5.64 -22.31 -6.82
C LEU A 29 6.45 -21.33 -5.96
N ASN A 30 7.74 -21.21 -6.23
CA ASN A 30 8.63 -20.30 -5.51
C ASN A 30 8.44 -18.84 -5.95
N GLU A 31 8.96 -17.92 -5.15
CA GLU A 31 8.88 -16.46 -5.40
C GLU A 31 9.57 -16.01 -6.71
N ASP A 32 10.39 -16.87 -7.33
CA ASP A 32 10.99 -16.64 -8.64
C ASP A 32 10.04 -16.87 -9.83
N LEU A 33 8.84 -17.42 -9.56
CA LEU A 33 7.83 -17.88 -10.52
C LEU A 33 8.39 -18.81 -11.61
N LYS A 34 9.39 -19.64 -11.26
CA LYS A 34 10.10 -20.55 -12.17
C LYS A 34 10.39 -21.92 -11.58
N THR A 35 10.61 -22.00 -10.27
CA THR A 35 11.00 -23.23 -9.59
C THR A 35 9.96 -23.67 -8.57
N TRP A 36 9.92 -24.97 -8.31
CA TRP A 36 8.91 -25.60 -7.46
C TRP A 36 9.53 -26.21 -6.20
N THR A 37 9.01 -25.86 -5.03
CA THR A 37 9.30 -26.55 -3.77
C THR A 37 8.31 -27.70 -3.60
N ALA A 38 8.82 -28.91 -3.33
CA ALA A 38 8.04 -30.12 -3.14
C ALA A 38 8.32 -30.68 -1.75
N ALA A 39 7.28 -30.86 -0.93
CA ALA A 39 7.41 -31.19 0.48
C ALA A 39 7.88 -32.63 0.74
N ASP A 40 7.41 -33.59 -0.06
CA ASP A 40 7.64 -35.03 0.17
C ASP A 40 8.11 -35.79 -1.09
N THR A 41 8.22 -37.11 -0.96
CA THR A 41 8.66 -37.98 -2.07
C THR A 41 7.59 -38.11 -3.17
N ALA A 42 6.30 -38.04 -2.85
CA ALA A 42 5.23 -38.05 -3.84
C ALA A 42 5.16 -36.74 -4.64
N ALA A 43 5.27 -35.59 -3.96
CA ALA A 43 5.33 -34.27 -4.56
C ALA A 43 6.50 -34.12 -5.53
N ARG A 44 7.66 -34.74 -5.25
CA ARG A 44 8.79 -34.78 -6.18
C ARG A 44 8.47 -35.46 -7.52
N ILE A 45 7.50 -36.37 -7.58
CA ILE A 45 7.01 -36.98 -8.84
C ILE A 45 6.19 -35.95 -9.63
N THR A 46 5.30 -35.22 -8.95
CA THR A 46 4.52 -34.12 -9.54
C THR A 46 5.43 -33.01 -10.04
N ARG A 47 6.42 -32.60 -9.23
CA ARG A 47 7.44 -31.62 -9.60
C ARG A 47 8.16 -32.02 -10.89
N SER A 48 8.67 -33.25 -10.95
CA SER A 48 9.36 -33.75 -12.14
C SER A 48 8.51 -33.72 -13.41
N LYS A 49 7.18 -33.89 -13.30
CA LYS A 49 6.24 -33.73 -14.43
C LYS A 49 6.07 -32.27 -14.84
N TRP A 50 5.90 -31.37 -13.87
CA TRP A 50 5.74 -29.92 -14.09
C TRP A 50 7.02 -29.26 -14.61
N ASP A 51 8.18 -29.68 -14.10
CA ASP A 51 9.52 -29.32 -14.60
C ASP A 51 9.69 -29.73 -16.08
N GLN A 52 9.10 -30.87 -16.51
CA GLN A 52 9.14 -31.37 -17.89
C GLN A 52 8.08 -30.76 -18.82
N ALA A 53 6.92 -30.37 -18.28
CA ALA A 53 5.80 -29.83 -19.05
C ALA A 53 5.84 -28.30 -19.20
N GLY A 54 6.64 -27.60 -18.38
CA GLY A 54 6.75 -26.14 -18.40
C GLY A 54 5.66 -25.41 -17.60
N ASP A 55 4.97 -26.11 -16.69
CA ASP A 55 3.87 -25.55 -15.88
C ASP A 55 4.25 -24.23 -15.19
N ALA A 56 5.51 -24.06 -14.76
CA ALA A 56 5.97 -22.83 -14.12
C ALA A 56 5.74 -21.59 -15.00
N ASP A 57 6.05 -21.65 -16.29
CA ASP A 57 5.82 -20.54 -17.23
C ASP A 57 4.31 -20.28 -17.48
N TYR A 58 3.48 -21.33 -17.41
CA TYR A 58 2.02 -21.21 -17.50
C TYR A 58 1.43 -20.49 -16.28
N TYR A 59 1.74 -20.95 -15.06
CA TYR A 59 1.27 -20.29 -13.84
C TYR A 59 1.84 -18.88 -13.72
N LYS A 60 3.10 -18.68 -14.11
CA LYS A 60 3.72 -17.36 -14.18
C LYS A 60 2.94 -16.41 -15.11
N ALA A 61 2.59 -16.83 -16.33
CA ALA A 61 1.83 -16.01 -17.27
C ALA A 61 0.43 -15.65 -16.75
N TYR A 62 -0.22 -16.59 -16.04
CA TYR A 62 -1.47 -16.32 -15.33
C TYR A 62 -1.31 -15.30 -14.19
N LEU A 63 -0.25 -15.42 -13.38
CA LEU A 63 0.01 -14.58 -12.22
C LEU A 63 0.47 -13.16 -12.58
N GLU A 64 1.35 -13.00 -13.57
CA GLU A 64 1.84 -11.68 -14.03
C GLU A 64 0.79 -10.92 -14.88
N GLY A 65 -0.03 -11.63 -15.64
CA GLY A 65 -1.06 -11.06 -16.51
C GLY A 65 -2.47 -11.15 -15.92
N THR A 66 -3.17 -12.25 -16.24
CA THR A 66 -4.60 -12.46 -15.97
C THR A 66 -5.00 -12.13 -14.53
N CYS A 67 -4.24 -12.58 -13.53
CA CYS A 67 -4.56 -12.34 -12.13
C CYS A 67 -4.53 -10.84 -11.78
N VAL A 68 -3.49 -10.12 -12.22
CA VAL A 68 -3.35 -8.67 -12.00
C VAL A 68 -4.45 -7.89 -12.73
N GLU A 69 -4.76 -8.24 -13.97
CA GLU A 69 -5.82 -7.58 -14.76
C GLU A 69 -7.20 -7.73 -14.10
N TRP A 70 -7.56 -8.94 -13.67
CA TRP A 70 -8.83 -9.18 -12.98
C TRP A 70 -8.86 -8.54 -11.59
N LEU A 71 -7.78 -8.59 -10.81
CA LEU A 71 -7.71 -7.95 -9.49
C LEU A 71 -7.89 -6.42 -9.59
N ARG A 72 -7.18 -5.75 -10.51
CA ARG A 72 -7.39 -4.32 -10.79
C ARG A 72 -8.85 -4.02 -11.13
N ARG A 73 -9.46 -4.82 -12.00
CA ARG A 73 -10.87 -4.67 -12.41
C ARG A 73 -11.85 -4.86 -11.24
N TYR A 74 -11.60 -5.82 -10.34
CA TYR A 74 -12.43 -6.01 -9.15
C TYR A 74 -12.27 -4.86 -8.15
N LEU A 75 -11.06 -4.35 -7.96
CA LEU A 75 -10.80 -3.17 -7.11
C LEU A 75 -11.45 -1.90 -7.68
N GLU A 76 -11.51 -1.73 -9.01
CA GLU A 76 -12.19 -0.59 -9.64
C GLU A 76 -13.72 -0.69 -9.53
N HIS A 77 -14.31 -1.87 -9.78
CA HIS A 77 -15.75 -2.09 -9.57
C HIS A 77 -16.17 -2.06 -8.09
N GLY A 78 -15.26 -2.42 -7.18
CA GLY A 78 -15.50 -2.48 -5.73
C GLY A 78 -14.91 -1.33 -4.92
N LYS A 79 -14.47 -0.22 -5.57
CA LYS A 79 -13.63 0.84 -4.97
C LYS A 79 -14.13 1.32 -3.60
N GLU A 80 -15.43 1.55 -3.46
CA GLU A 80 -16.07 2.06 -2.23
C GLU A 80 -16.04 1.05 -1.07
N ALA A 81 -16.13 -0.25 -1.36
CA ALA A 81 -16.22 -1.31 -0.36
C ALA A 81 -14.86 -1.98 -0.05
N LEU A 82 -13.91 -1.95 -1.00
CA LEU A 82 -12.61 -2.63 -0.88
C LEU A 82 -11.46 -1.69 -0.52
N LEU A 83 -11.56 -0.39 -0.84
CA LEU A 83 -10.58 0.64 -0.44
C LEU A 83 -11.10 1.55 0.69
N GLY A 84 -12.31 1.30 1.18
CA GLY A 84 -12.84 1.91 2.40
C GLY A 84 -12.14 1.38 3.65
N SER A 85 -12.30 2.08 4.77
CA SER A 85 -11.93 1.57 6.08
C SER A 85 -12.92 2.08 7.13
N ASP A 86 -13.48 1.14 7.89
CA ASP A 86 -14.36 1.42 9.02
C ASP A 86 -13.53 1.39 10.32
N PRO A 87 -13.50 2.49 11.10
CA PRO A 87 -12.76 2.52 12.36
C PRO A 87 -13.48 1.72 13.46
N PRO A 88 -12.74 1.01 14.34
CA PRO A 88 -13.32 0.16 15.36
C PRO A 88 -14.13 0.94 16.41
N LYS A 89 -15.36 0.49 16.65
CA LYS A 89 -16.23 0.98 17.72
C LYS A 89 -15.79 0.35 19.04
N ALA A 90 -14.76 0.94 19.64
CA ALA A 90 -14.12 0.46 20.87
C ALA A 90 -15.00 0.68 22.11
N HIS A 91 -15.09 -0.32 22.99
CA HIS A 91 -15.64 -0.17 24.35
C HIS A 91 -15.08 -1.23 25.30
N VAL A 92 -15.13 -0.97 26.61
CA VAL A 92 -14.68 -1.90 27.65
C VAL A 92 -15.88 -2.46 28.41
N THR A 93 -15.92 -3.78 28.64
CA THR A 93 -16.85 -4.45 29.56
C THR A 93 -16.11 -4.98 30.78
N LEU A 94 -16.66 -4.74 31.97
CA LEU A 94 -16.13 -5.25 33.25
C LEU A 94 -16.91 -6.51 33.66
N HIS A 95 -16.19 -7.59 33.95
CA HIS A 95 -16.76 -8.84 34.44
C HIS A 95 -16.17 -9.18 35.83
N PRO A 96 -16.95 -9.08 36.92
CA PRO A 96 -16.48 -9.48 38.24
C PRO A 96 -16.25 -10.99 38.32
N ARG A 97 -15.19 -11.41 39.02
CA ARG A 97 -14.85 -12.83 39.24
C ARG A 97 -15.07 -13.21 40.73
N PRO A 98 -15.41 -14.47 41.08
CA PRO A 98 -15.67 -14.88 42.46
C PRO A 98 -14.53 -14.63 43.46
N GLU A 99 -13.28 -14.65 43.01
CA GLU A 99 -12.08 -14.43 43.83
C GLU A 99 -11.88 -12.96 44.26
N GLY A 100 -12.61 -12.00 43.66
CA GLY A 100 -12.57 -10.57 44.01
C GLY A 100 -11.81 -9.68 43.02
N ASP A 101 -11.16 -10.27 42.03
CA ASP A 101 -10.64 -9.58 40.85
C ASP A 101 -11.75 -9.21 39.86
N VAL A 102 -11.38 -8.35 38.90
CA VAL A 102 -12.22 -8.01 37.75
C VAL A 102 -11.49 -8.34 36.46
N THR A 103 -12.21 -8.94 35.52
CA THR A 103 -11.74 -9.12 34.15
C THR A 103 -12.25 -7.97 33.29
N LEU A 104 -11.33 -7.12 32.81
CA LEU A 104 -11.63 -6.00 31.92
C LEU A 104 -11.46 -6.47 30.48
N ARG A 105 -12.49 -6.36 29.64
CA ARG A 105 -12.46 -6.78 28.23
C ARG A 105 -12.68 -5.61 27.28
N CYS A 106 -11.66 -5.26 26.52
CA CYS A 106 -11.72 -4.28 25.44
C CYS A 106 -12.24 -4.98 24.17
N TRP A 107 -13.35 -4.48 23.63
CA TRP A 107 -13.96 -4.95 22.40
C TRP A 107 -13.73 -3.94 21.29
N ALA A 108 -13.22 -4.39 20.14
CA ALA A 108 -13.27 -3.69 18.88
C ALA A 108 -14.33 -4.34 17.99
N LEU A 109 -15.33 -3.57 17.56
CA LEU A 109 -16.45 -4.04 16.75
C LEU A 109 -16.62 -3.19 15.49
N GLY A 110 -17.05 -3.82 14.40
CA GLY A 110 -17.53 -3.12 13.20
C GLY A 110 -16.43 -2.37 12.45
N PHE A 111 -15.25 -2.98 12.31
CA PHE A 111 -14.10 -2.40 11.62
C PHE A 111 -13.75 -3.13 10.31
N TYR A 112 -13.04 -2.44 9.42
CA TYR A 112 -12.51 -2.97 8.17
C TYR A 112 -11.23 -2.21 7.77
N PRO A 113 -10.16 -2.86 7.25
CA PRO A 113 -10.00 -4.30 6.99
C PRO A 113 -9.84 -5.14 8.28
N ALA A 114 -9.51 -6.43 8.15
CA ALA A 114 -9.40 -7.36 9.29
C ALA A 114 -8.19 -7.10 10.21
N ASP A 115 -7.17 -6.39 9.73
CA ASP A 115 -5.93 -6.20 10.48
C ASP A 115 -6.10 -5.19 11.61
N ILE A 116 -6.00 -5.68 12.86
CA ILE A 116 -6.07 -4.85 14.06
C ILE A 116 -5.17 -5.42 15.15
N THR A 117 -4.53 -4.54 15.91
CA THR A 117 -3.82 -4.88 17.15
C THR A 117 -4.61 -4.31 18.33
N LEU A 118 -4.77 -5.11 19.38
CA LEU A 118 -5.31 -4.67 20.68
C LEU A 118 -4.22 -4.93 21.73
N THR A 119 -3.92 -3.92 22.54
CA THR A 119 -3.03 -4.02 23.70
C THR A 119 -3.73 -3.49 24.94
N TRP A 120 -3.25 -3.93 26.10
CA TRP A 120 -3.59 -3.36 27.39
C TRP A 120 -2.32 -2.78 28.01
N GLN A 121 -2.42 -1.61 28.63
CA GLN A 121 -1.28 -0.93 29.25
C GLN A 121 -1.58 -0.55 30.69
N LEU A 122 -0.59 -0.71 31.57
CA LEU A 122 -0.60 -0.24 32.95
C LEU A 122 0.61 0.66 33.16
N ASN A 123 0.39 1.91 33.56
CA ASN A 123 1.44 2.94 33.74
C ASN A 123 2.34 3.21 32.50
N GLY A 124 1.97 2.70 31.33
CA GLY A 124 2.74 2.80 30.08
C GLY A 124 3.48 1.52 29.68
N GLU A 125 3.39 0.44 30.45
CA GLU A 125 3.95 -0.88 30.15
C GLU A 125 2.86 -1.81 29.56
N ASP A 126 3.17 -2.53 28.47
CA ASP A 126 2.23 -3.42 27.78
C ASP A 126 2.04 -4.75 28.53
N LEU A 127 0.81 -5.02 29.00
CA LEU A 127 0.39 -6.22 29.74
C LEU A 127 0.22 -7.44 28.80
N THR A 128 1.23 -7.76 27.99
CA THR A 128 1.09 -8.76 26.92
C THR A 128 0.96 -10.19 27.46
N GLU A 129 1.58 -10.51 28.61
CA GLU A 129 1.56 -11.86 29.20
C GLU A 129 0.25 -12.16 29.96
N ASP A 130 -0.39 -11.14 30.54
CA ASP A 130 -1.66 -11.27 31.30
C ASP A 130 -2.92 -11.17 30.41
N MET A 131 -2.75 -11.09 29.09
CA MET A 131 -3.82 -10.76 28.14
C MET A 131 -4.43 -11.99 27.45
N GLU A 132 -5.70 -12.26 27.75
CA GLU A 132 -6.55 -13.15 26.97
C GLU A 132 -6.99 -12.45 25.67
N LEU A 133 -6.49 -12.91 24.52
CA LEU A 133 -6.79 -12.37 23.20
C LEU A 133 -7.55 -13.39 22.34
N VAL A 134 -8.59 -12.97 21.62
CA VAL A 134 -9.23 -13.81 20.59
C VAL A 134 -8.77 -13.47 19.19
N GLU A 135 -8.82 -14.45 18.29
CA GLU A 135 -8.59 -14.20 16.88
C GLU A 135 -9.62 -13.27 16.25
N THR A 136 -9.19 -12.53 15.22
CA THR A 136 -10.08 -11.62 14.51
C THR A 136 -11.08 -12.45 13.72
N ARG A 137 -12.37 -12.15 13.90
CA ARG A 137 -13.46 -12.92 13.28
C ARG A 137 -14.43 -12.00 12.56
N PRO A 138 -15.07 -12.45 11.46
CA PRO A 138 -16.09 -11.65 10.79
C PRO A 138 -17.31 -11.40 11.69
N ALA A 139 -18.00 -10.29 11.47
CA ALA A 139 -19.31 -10.00 12.05
C ALA A 139 -20.47 -10.55 11.17
N GLY A 140 -20.21 -10.77 9.88
CA GLY A 140 -21.18 -11.32 8.91
C GLY A 140 -21.82 -10.28 7.99
N ASP A 141 -21.54 -9.00 8.21
CA ASP A 141 -21.99 -7.84 7.41
C ASP A 141 -20.90 -7.26 6.49
N GLY A 142 -19.72 -7.88 6.46
CA GLY A 142 -18.51 -7.40 5.80
C GLY A 142 -17.44 -6.86 6.77
N THR A 143 -17.84 -6.50 7.99
CA THR A 143 -16.93 -5.99 9.03
C THR A 143 -16.37 -7.10 9.93
N PHE A 144 -15.40 -6.75 10.76
CA PHE A 144 -14.70 -7.62 11.69
C PHE A 144 -14.90 -7.20 13.16
N GLN A 145 -14.58 -8.13 14.05
CA GLN A 145 -14.62 -7.98 15.50
C GLN A 145 -13.45 -8.74 16.15
N LYS A 146 -12.88 -8.15 17.21
CA LYS A 146 -11.82 -8.75 18.06
C LYS A 146 -12.01 -8.26 19.50
N TRP A 147 -11.53 -9.00 20.49
CA TRP A 147 -11.43 -8.49 21.86
C TRP A 147 -10.16 -8.96 22.55
N ALA A 148 -9.75 -8.19 23.56
CA ALA A 148 -8.64 -8.48 24.45
C ALA A 148 -9.08 -8.24 25.90
N SER A 149 -8.83 -9.17 26.82
CA SER A 149 -9.08 -8.98 28.26
C SER A 149 -7.85 -9.21 29.12
N VAL A 150 -7.74 -8.42 30.20
CA VAL A 150 -6.80 -8.63 31.29
C VAL A 150 -7.56 -8.88 32.60
N VAL A 151 -6.94 -9.63 33.51
CA VAL A 151 -7.40 -9.78 34.89
C VAL A 151 -6.72 -8.72 35.74
N HIS A 152 -7.45 -8.09 36.65
CA HIS A 152 -6.91 -7.06 37.53
C HIS A 152 -7.50 -7.17 38.94
N GLU A 153 -6.64 -7.20 39.96
CA GLU A 153 -7.05 -7.26 41.36
C GLU A 153 -7.67 -5.92 41.81
N GLY A 154 -8.96 -5.95 42.18
CA GLY A 154 -9.59 -4.93 43.03
C GLY A 154 -9.58 -3.48 42.53
N LEU A 155 -10.27 -3.17 41.42
CA LEU A 155 -10.64 -1.78 41.08
C LEU A 155 -11.77 -1.29 42.01
N PRO A 156 -11.57 -0.24 42.85
CA PRO A 156 -12.62 0.27 43.75
C PRO A 156 -13.71 1.08 43.04
N GLU A 157 -13.42 1.58 41.85
CA GLU A 157 -14.32 2.40 41.03
C GLU A 157 -14.36 1.89 39.57
N PRO A 158 -15.52 1.95 38.89
CA PRO A 158 -15.60 1.63 37.47
C PRO A 158 -14.92 2.73 36.64
N LEU A 159 -13.75 2.40 36.07
CA LEU A 159 -12.96 3.27 35.19
C LEU A 159 -13.79 3.78 34.01
N THR A 160 -14.36 4.99 34.17
CA THR A 160 -15.27 5.60 33.21
C THR A 160 -14.49 6.41 32.18
N GLN A 161 -13.53 5.76 31.52
CA GLN A 161 -12.72 6.39 30.48
C GLN A 161 -13.40 6.21 29.12
N ARG A 162 -13.78 7.32 28.49
CA ARG A 162 -14.23 7.30 27.10
C ARG A 162 -13.03 7.07 26.19
N TRP A 163 -13.22 6.28 25.14
CA TRP A 163 -12.34 6.29 23.99
C TRP A 163 -12.41 7.67 23.32
N GLU A 164 -11.30 8.39 23.31
CA GLU A 164 -11.07 9.46 22.36
C GLU A 164 -10.33 8.87 21.16
N PRO A 165 -10.77 9.12 19.91
CA PRO A 165 -9.99 8.73 18.75
C PRO A 165 -8.63 9.42 18.83
N SER A 166 -7.54 8.64 18.81
CA SER A 166 -6.21 9.15 18.52
C SER A 166 -6.30 10.05 17.29
N PRO A 167 -6.03 11.36 17.39
CA PRO A 167 -6.20 12.26 16.25
C PRO A 167 -5.25 11.78 15.16
N SER A 168 -5.81 11.25 14.06
CA SER A 168 -5.04 10.60 13.00
C SER A 168 -3.97 11.56 12.52
N THR A 169 -2.71 11.25 12.88
CA THR A 169 -1.69 12.29 13.00
C THR A 169 -1.58 13.04 11.69
N ASN A 170 -1.72 14.37 11.76
CA ASN A 170 -1.68 15.26 10.58
C ASN A 170 -0.35 15.21 9.81
N SER A 171 0.56 14.30 10.16
CA SER A 171 1.67 13.79 9.35
C SER A 171 1.34 13.74 7.85
N SER A 172 0.22 13.14 7.43
CA SER A 172 -0.18 13.12 6.00
C SER A 172 -0.35 14.53 5.43
N MET A 173 -1.06 15.42 6.13
CA MET A 173 -1.30 16.80 5.70
C MET A 173 -0.02 17.67 5.78
N VAL A 174 0.83 17.45 6.78
CA VAL A 174 2.12 18.13 6.98
C VAL A 174 3.14 17.68 5.93
N ILE A 175 3.21 16.39 5.61
CA ILE A 175 4.04 15.85 4.52
C ILE A 175 3.58 16.42 3.19
N ILE A 176 2.27 16.41 2.90
CA ILE A 176 1.71 17.03 1.68
C ILE A 176 2.06 18.53 1.63
N ALA A 177 1.89 19.28 2.72
CA ALA A 177 2.23 20.71 2.77
C ALA A 177 3.73 20.95 2.54
N VAL A 178 4.61 20.16 3.16
CA VAL A 178 6.07 20.22 2.96
C VAL A 178 6.45 19.88 1.52
N LEU A 179 5.84 18.84 0.91
CA LEU A 179 6.07 18.48 -0.48
C LEU A 179 5.60 19.57 -1.46
N VAL A 180 4.45 20.22 -1.19
CA VAL A 180 3.95 21.36 -1.98
C VAL A 180 4.91 22.56 -1.89
N VAL A 181 5.42 22.88 -0.69
CA VAL A 181 6.40 23.96 -0.49
C VAL A 181 7.73 23.63 -1.19
N LEU A 182 8.26 22.42 -1.04
CA LEU A 182 9.47 21.97 -1.74
C LEU A 182 9.31 22.01 -3.27
N GLY A 183 8.17 21.57 -3.79
CA GLY A 183 7.83 21.64 -5.21
C GLY A 183 7.73 23.07 -5.74
N ALA A 184 7.22 24.00 -4.94
CA ALA A 184 7.20 25.43 -5.28
C ALA A 184 8.62 26.03 -5.30
N VAL A 185 9.43 25.76 -4.28
CA VAL A 185 10.83 26.22 -4.20
C VAL A 185 11.65 25.66 -5.36
N ALA A 186 11.52 24.38 -5.70
CA ALA A 186 12.21 23.76 -6.83
C ALA A 186 11.89 24.46 -8.16
N LYS A 187 10.61 24.78 -8.42
CA LYS A 187 10.20 25.53 -9.61
C LYS A 187 10.83 26.92 -9.67
N VAL A 188 10.88 27.64 -8.54
CA VAL A 188 11.55 28.96 -8.45
C VAL A 188 13.05 28.86 -8.73
N VAL A 189 13.74 27.86 -8.16
CA VAL A 189 15.18 27.64 -8.39
C VAL A 189 15.48 27.32 -9.85
N VAL A 190 14.68 26.46 -10.50
CA VAL A 190 14.84 26.13 -11.94
C VAL A 190 14.65 27.38 -12.82
N VAL A 191 13.61 28.19 -12.58
CA VAL A 191 13.38 29.44 -13.31
C VAL A 191 14.52 30.45 -13.09
N ALA A 192 15.02 30.57 -11.86
CA ALA A 192 16.16 31.44 -11.55
C ALA A 192 17.45 30.98 -12.25
N PHE A 193 17.71 29.67 -12.32
CA PHE A 193 18.87 29.10 -12.99
C PHE A 193 18.83 29.31 -14.51
N ILE A 194 17.69 29.04 -15.15
CA ILE A 194 17.46 29.34 -16.57
C ILE A 194 17.68 30.84 -16.85
N GLY A 195 17.11 31.71 -16.00
CA GLY A 195 17.31 33.17 -16.09
C GLY A 195 18.77 33.61 -15.93
N ALA A 196 19.57 32.90 -15.12
CA ALA A 196 21.00 33.15 -14.97
C ALA A 196 21.80 32.72 -16.23
N VAL A 197 21.52 31.55 -16.79
CA VAL A 197 22.16 31.04 -18.01
C VAL A 197 21.86 31.94 -19.21
N VAL A 198 20.61 32.35 -19.43
CA VAL A 198 20.24 33.28 -20.51
C VAL A 198 20.94 34.64 -20.33
N ARG A 199 21.11 35.11 -19.09
CA ARG A 199 21.80 36.37 -18.78
C ARG A 199 23.32 36.29 -19.01
N SER A 200 23.97 35.14 -18.79
CA SER A 200 25.40 34.96 -19.11
C SER A 200 25.63 34.88 -20.63
N TRP A 201 24.77 34.16 -21.36
CA TRP A 201 24.83 34.06 -22.82
C TRP A 201 24.74 35.43 -23.50
N ARG A 202 23.81 36.30 -23.09
CA ARG A 202 23.73 37.69 -23.61
C ARG A 202 24.98 38.53 -23.32
N ARG A 203 25.68 38.29 -22.20
CA ARG A 203 26.88 39.04 -21.83
C ARG A 203 28.10 38.65 -22.67
N ASN A 204 28.24 37.37 -23.02
CA ASN A 204 29.37 36.90 -23.82
C ASN A 204 29.23 37.20 -25.32
N THR A 205 28.01 37.25 -25.87
CA THR A 205 27.79 37.55 -27.30
C THR A 205 27.94 39.03 -27.65
N GLY A 206 27.76 39.95 -26.70
CA GLY A 206 27.72 41.40 -26.95
C GLY A 206 29.06 42.13 -27.19
N ARG A 207 30.21 41.44 -27.33
CA ARG A 207 31.54 42.09 -27.29
C ARG A 207 32.50 41.80 -28.47
N LYS A 208 32.00 41.39 -29.63
CA LYS A 208 32.76 41.41 -30.90
C LYS A 208 31.94 42.05 -32.00
N GLY A 209 32.44 43.15 -32.56
CA GLY A 209 31.79 43.89 -33.64
C GLY A 209 32.79 44.35 -34.71
N GLN A 210 32.24 44.72 -35.86
CA GLN A 210 32.90 45.28 -37.05
C GLN A 210 33.86 44.34 -37.82
N GLY A 211 33.36 43.87 -38.96
CA GLY A 211 34.10 43.25 -40.06
C GLY A 211 33.15 43.05 -41.26
N ARG A 212 33.21 43.95 -42.25
CA ARG A 212 32.45 43.85 -43.52
C ARG A 212 33.22 42.92 -44.51
N PHE A 213 32.70 42.38 -45.60
CA PHE A 213 31.51 42.68 -46.43
C PHE A 213 30.82 41.38 -46.94
N PRO A 214 29.59 41.45 -47.52
CA PRO A 214 28.83 40.29 -48.00
C PRO A 214 28.78 40.15 -49.54
N LEU A 215 28.18 39.06 -50.05
CA LEU A 215 27.32 39.07 -51.27
C LEU A 215 26.60 37.71 -51.49
N ASN A 216 25.44 37.73 -52.19
CA ASN A 216 24.66 36.59 -52.69
C ASN A 216 23.99 35.64 -51.65
N ARG A 217 22.79 35.08 -51.87
CA ARG A 217 21.75 35.33 -52.90
C ARG A 217 20.35 34.83 -52.44
N ASP A 218 19.30 35.35 -53.09
CA ASP A 218 17.89 34.92 -53.27
C ASP A 218 17.53 33.44 -52.87
N THR A 219 16.32 33.06 -52.43
CA THR A 219 14.97 33.67 -52.62
C THR A 219 13.97 33.23 -51.51
N SER A 220 12.71 33.71 -51.57
CA SER A 220 11.53 33.21 -50.81
C SER A 220 11.13 31.76 -51.21
N GLN A 221 10.17 31.04 -50.61
CA GLN A 221 9.00 31.31 -49.72
C GLN A 221 8.66 29.99 -48.95
N THR A 222 7.60 29.72 -48.14
CA THR A 222 6.32 30.38 -47.81
C THR A 222 5.72 29.89 -46.46
N SER A 223 4.75 30.65 -45.91
CA SER A 223 3.58 30.30 -45.06
C SER A 223 3.52 29.08 -44.11
N ASP A 224 3.24 29.42 -42.83
CA ASP A 224 2.22 28.84 -41.92
C ASP A 224 2.52 27.70 -40.93
N VAL A 225 1.70 27.68 -39.87
CA VAL A 225 1.96 27.11 -38.54
C VAL A 225 0.74 26.37 -37.99
N SER A 226 0.98 25.22 -37.35
CA SER A 226 0.15 24.66 -36.27
C SER A 226 0.99 23.71 -35.41
N LEU A 227 0.61 23.54 -34.14
CA LEU A 227 1.35 22.82 -33.11
C LEU A 227 0.93 21.33 -33.00
N PRO A 228 1.77 20.45 -32.40
CA PRO A 228 1.50 19.02 -32.26
C PRO A 228 0.58 18.65 -31.07
N ASP A 229 0.29 17.34 -31.01
CA ASP A 229 -0.76 16.67 -30.24
C ASP A 229 -0.67 16.59 -28.70
N CYS A 230 -1.79 16.12 -28.14
CA CYS A 230 -1.92 15.32 -26.90
C CYS A 230 -1.55 15.95 -25.55
N LYS A 231 -2.59 16.20 -24.73
CA LYS A 231 -2.99 15.19 -23.72
C LYS A 231 -4.38 15.47 -23.14
N GLY A 232 -5.00 14.44 -22.57
CA GLY A 232 -6.00 14.57 -21.52
C GLY A 232 -5.50 13.85 -20.26
N ASP A 233 -5.89 14.33 -19.09
CA ASP A 233 -5.70 13.65 -17.81
C ASP A 233 -7.02 13.73 -17.01
N SER A 234 -7.48 12.58 -16.49
CA SER A 234 -8.56 12.49 -15.50
C SER A 234 -7.96 12.57 -14.08
N GLY A 235 -8.63 13.23 -13.15
CA GLY A 235 -8.11 13.45 -11.80
C GLY A 235 -9.00 12.91 -10.69
N VAL A 236 -8.34 12.35 -9.65
CA VAL A 236 -8.84 11.85 -8.35
C VAL A 236 -9.50 10.46 -8.37
#